data_AF-A0A1C6XH44-F1
#
_entry.id   AF-A0A1C6XH44-F1
#
_cell.length_a   1.000
_cell.length_b   1.000
_cell.length_c   1.000
_cell.angle_alpha   90.00
_cell.angle_beta   90.00
_cell.angle_gamma   90.00
#
_symmetry.space_group_name_H-M   'P 1'
#
loop_
_entity.id
_entity.type
_entity.pdbx_description
1 polymer ?
#
loop_
_entity_poly.entity_id
_entity_poly.type
_entity_poly.pdbx_seq_one_letter_code
_entity_poly.pdbx_strand_id
1 'polypeptide(L)'
;MNPKLIETTSSRLLMGLSEAHSNEKNNNNGTKIIKSNRLVSEPEANGVGVYEDQPNNEAFVVRDKNGKPVDKNNLKNNIKIVFSDLDGTLLNDDHRASKLNIESLAKAKNKGIKVVIASGRPILSANAVIGEDIKKYNLSLMPGIYLNGCITYEPNGGRIIDNYINDKLIMDIYNFSKENNFVNLMVWYDFEKTYTFEMNEYIDEYKALECITPDIIDEERLKNTKIYKILICLNEQNLSSVLKMYHDKFSDRASVINPFKTYIELFNSNINKFEGVKALCKHFGISLNDALVIGDGDNDMEMLQGVKTSIAVQNAGSKIKECAKYVGPSNNDDAVHHILRTFCGI
;
A
#
# COMPACT_ATOMS: atom_id res chain seq x y z
N MET A 1 19.66 1.62 54.23
CA MET A 1 19.18 2.96 53.80
C MET A 1 18.62 2.81 52.40
N ASN A 2 17.39 3.25 52.22
CA ASN A 2 16.57 3.09 51.02
C ASN A 2 16.30 4.50 50.47
N PRO A 3 16.37 4.74 49.15
CA PRO A 3 15.51 5.74 48.56
C PRO A 3 14.75 5.21 47.33
N LYS A 4 13.46 5.02 47.57
CA LYS A 4 12.26 5.20 46.74
C LYS A 4 12.39 5.33 45.21
N LEU A 5 11.55 4.49 44.57
CA LEU A 5 10.93 4.63 43.25
C LEU A 5 10.46 6.06 42.94
N ILE A 6 10.62 6.47 41.68
CA ILE A 6 9.66 7.33 40.97
C ILE A 6 9.46 6.72 39.57
N GLU A 7 8.27 6.17 39.34
CA GLU A 7 7.71 5.92 38.01
C GLU A 7 7.38 7.28 37.35
N THR A 8 7.78 7.47 36.10
CA THR A 8 7.26 8.56 35.26
C THR A 8 6.65 7.98 33.99
N THR A 9 5.33 7.94 33.97
CA THR A 9 4.49 7.76 32.79
C THR A 9 4.59 8.98 31.87
N SER A 10 5.15 8.82 30.67
CA SER A 10 5.12 9.85 29.63
C SER A 10 3.82 9.78 28.84
N SER A 11 2.82 10.53 29.31
CA SER A 11 1.69 10.99 28.50
C SER A 11 1.80 12.51 28.33
N ARG A 12 1.43 13.01 27.14
CA ARG A 12 1.26 14.41 26.69
C ARG A 12 2.34 14.96 25.73
N LEU A 13 1.94 15.09 24.47
CA LEU A 13 2.33 16.10 23.46
C LEU A 13 1.32 15.87 22.30
N LEU A 14 0.52 16.77 21.73
CA LEU A 14 0.15 18.17 21.94
C LEU A 14 -1.35 18.30 21.59
N MET A 15 -2.12 19.06 22.37
CA MET A 15 -3.34 19.73 21.94
C MET A 15 -3.03 21.21 21.74
N GLY A 16 -3.67 21.81 20.75
CA GLY A 16 -3.86 23.26 20.68
C GLY A 16 -3.28 23.89 19.42
N LEU A 17 -4.17 24.31 18.53
CA LEU A 17 -4.30 25.70 18.09
C LEU A 17 -5.60 25.82 17.27
N SER A 18 -6.64 26.31 17.94
CA SER A 18 -7.83 26.91 17.32
C SER A 18 -7.88 28.38 17.70
N GLU A 19 -8.42 29.17 16.77
CA GLU A 19 -8.88 30.55 16.90
C GLU A 19 -7.87 31.69 16.68
N ALA A 20 -8.06 32.37 15.55
CA ALA A 20 -8.40 33.81 15.40
C ALA A 20 -7.81 34.29 14.06
N HIS A 21 -8.41 35.13 13.20
CA HIS A 21 -9.47 36.12 13.33
C HIS A 21 -10.13 36.33 11.96
N SER A 22 -11.41 36.66 12.00
CA SER A 22 -12.17 37.37 10.97
C SER A 22 -11.46 38.62 10.44
N ASN A 23 -11.41 38.79 9.12
CA ASN A 23 -11.37 40.11 8.50
C ASN A 23 -12.10 40.09 7.16
N GLU A 24 -13.28 40.67 7.15
CA GLU A 24 -14.00 41.05 5.94
C GLU A 24 -13.21 42.13 5.20
N LYS A 25 -12.94 41.91 3.91
CA LYS A 25 -12.75 42.99 2.94
C LYS A 25 -13.52 42.67 1.68
N ASN A 26 -14.55 43.48 1.45
CA ASN A 26 -15.23 43.65 0.17
C ASN A 26 -14.23 43.84 -0.97
N ASN A 27 -14.40 43.06 -2.04
CA ASN A 27 -14.07 43.54 -3.38
C ASN A 27 -15.07 42.93 -4.37
N ASN A 28 -15.88 43.83 -4.93
CA ASN A 28 -16.69 43.61 -6.12
C ASN A 28 -15.76 43.20 -7.28
N ASN A 29 -16.06 42.07 -7.91
CA ASN A 29 -15.96 41.94 -9.36
C ASN A 29 -16.84 40.77 -9.81
N GLY A 30 -17.92 41.11 -10.50
CA GLY A 30 -18.89 40.16 -11.00
C GLY A 30 -18.31 39.34 -12.15
N THR A 31 -18.55 38.03 -12.15
CA THR A 31 -18.74 37.25 -13.37
C THR A 31 -19.71 36.10 -13.06
N LYS A 32 -20.68 35.94 -13.96
CA LYS A 32 -21.88 35.09 -13.87
C LYS A 32 -21.57 33.63 -13.51
N ILE A 33 -22.15 33.13 -12.42
CA ILE A 33 -22.32 31.69 -12.16
C ILE A 33 -23.76 31.32 -12.54
N ILE A 34 -23.89 30.43 -13.52
CA ILE A 34 -25.16 29.83 -13.93
C ILE A 34 -25.55 28.81 -12.87
N LYS A 35 -26.55 29.15 -12.04
CA LYS A 35 -27.22 28.23 -11.11
C LYS A 35 -28.19 27.34 -11.89
N SER A 36 -28.04 26.02 -11.80
CA SER A 36 -29.16 25.09 -12.01
C SER A 36 -29.65 24.60 -10.64
N ASN A 37 -30.83 25.08 -10.27
CA ASN A 37 -31.60 24.55 -9.13
C ASN A 37 -32.16 23.17 -9.50
N ARG A 38 -31.99 22.18 -8.63
CA ARG A 38 -33.04 21.20 -8.37
C ARG A 38 -32.98 20.70 -6.93
N LEU A 39 -33.94 21.22 -6.16
CA LEU A 39 -34.42 20.69 -4.89
C LEU A 39 -34.93 19.26 -5.08
N VAL A 40 -34.53 18.33 -4.20
CA VAL A 40 -35.39 17.25 -3.71
C VAL A 40 -35.11 17.05 -2.22
N SER A 41 -36.20 17.03 -1.48
CA SER A 41 -36.39 16.99 -0.03
C SER A 41 -35.88 15.72 0.67
N GLU A 42 -35.43 15.90 1.92
CA GLU A 42 -35.28 14.84 2.92
C GLU A 42 -36.64 14.22 3.29
N PRO A 43 -36.68 12.92 3.62
CA PRO A 43 -37.66 12.39 4.55
C PRO A 43 -37.01 11.81 5.81
N GLU A 44 -37.67 12.09 6.93
CA GLU A 44 -37.39 11.64 8.29
C GLU A 44 -37.25 10.11 8.42
N ALA A 45 -36.24 9.65 9.16
CA ALA A 45 -36.01 8.23 9.41
C ALA A 45 -36.46 7.83 10.82
N ASN A 46 -37.69 7.32 10.93
CA ASN A 46 -38.10 6.37 11.96
C ASN A 46 -38.50 5.08 11.24
N GLY A 47 -37.67 4.03 11.31
CA GLY A 47 -38.01 2.74 10.71
C GLY A 47 -36.82 1.81 10.64
N VAL A 48 -36.95 0.65 11.27
CA VAL A 48 -36.01 -0.47 11.23
C VAL A 48 -35.74 -0.88 9.78
N GLY A 49 -34.55 -0.56 9.27
CA GLY A 49 -34.13 -0.87 7.90
C GLY A 49 -33.44 -2.22 7.81
N VAL A 50 -34.17 -3.23 7.34
CA VAL A 50 -33.61 -4.44 6.74
C VAL A 50 -32.94 -4.00 5.43
N TYR A 51 -31.62 -4.20 5.30
CA TYR A 51 -30.93 -4.00 4.02
C TYR A 51 -31.29 -5.16 3.09
N GLU A 52 -32.34 -4.99 2.31
CA GLU A 52 -32.61 -5.82 1.13
C GLU A 52 -31.48 -5.64 0.11
N ASP A 53 -31.02 -6.76 -0.46
CA ASP A 53 -30.02 -6.82 -1.52
C ASP A 53 -30.40 -5.84 -2.65
N GLN A 54 -29.57 -4.82 -2.84
CA GLN A 54 -29.66 -3.98 -4.04
C GLN A 54 -29.45 -4.83 -5.30
N PRO A 55 -30.12 -4.49 -6.42
CA PRO A 55 -30.13 -5.32 -7.61
C PRO A 55 -28.72 -5.63 -8.09
N ASN A 56 -28.48 -6.88 -8.49
CA ASN A 56 -27.24 -7.41 -9.06
C ASN A 56 -26.69 -6.47 -10.16
N ASN A 57 -25.91 -5.47 -9.76
CA ASN A 57 -25.20 -4.63 -10.70
C ASN A 57 -24.01 -5.46 -11.19
N GLU A 58 -24.05 -5.90 -12.44
CA GLU A 58 -23.09 -6.85 -13.03
C GLU A 58 -21.62 -6.39 -12.90
N ALA A 59 -21.40 -5.09 -12.69
CA ALA A 59 -20.11 -4.44 -12.49
C ALA A 59 -19.43 -4.81 -11.16
N PHE A 60 -20.18 -5.18 -10.12
CA PHE A 60 -19.65 -5.41 -8.77
C PHE A 60 -19.45 -6.89 -8.42
N VAL A 61 -19.59 -7.76 -9.41
CA VAL A 61 -19.57 -9.21 -9.23
C VAL A 61 -18.16 -9.76 -9.48
N VAL A 62 -17.65 -10.56 -8.54
CA VAL A 62 -16.41 -11.32 -8.76
C VAL A 62 -16.66 -12.45 -9.76
N ARG A 63 -15.78 -12.58 -10.76
CA ARG A 63 -15.92 -13.54 -11.86
C ARG A 63 -14.74 -14.50 -11.94
N ASP A 64 -15.01 -15.72 -12.40
CA ASP A 64 -13.96 -16.68 -12.75
C ASP A 64 -13.25 -16.33 -14.07
N LYS A 65 -12.25 -17.11 -14.45
CA LYS A 65 -11.51 -16.92 -15.71
C LYS A 65 -12.37 -17.03 -16.98
N ASN A 66 -13.57 -17.59 -16.89
CA ASN A 66 -14.52 -17.69 -18.00
C ASN A 66 -15.54 -16.54 -17.99
N GLY A 67 -15.39 -15.56 -17.09
CA GLY A 67 -16.31 -14.43 -16.92
C GLY A 67 -17.59 -14.78 -16.16
N LYS A 68 -17.72 -15.99 -15.61
CA LYS A 68 -18.91 -16.41 -14.87
C LYS A 68 -18.86 -15.86 -13.44
N PRO A 69 -19.98 -15.30 -12.94
CA PRO A 69 -20.12 -14.95 -11.53
C PRO A 69 -19.71 -16.08 -10.60
N VAL A 70 -18.95 -15.77 -9.54
CA VAL A 70 -18.62 -16.73 -8.49
C VAL A 70 -19.88 -17.05 -7.68
N ASP A 71 -20.28 -18.32 -7.70
CA ASP A 71 -21.34 -18.82 -6.82
C ASP A 71 -20.76 -19.11 -5.43
N LYS A 72 -21.20 -18.33 -4.44
CA LYS A 72 -20.77 -18.44 -3.05
C LYS A 72 -21.06 -19.81 -2.45
N ASN A 73 -22.11 -20.50 -2.90
CA ASN A 73 -22.49 -21.81 -2.39
C ASN A 73 -21.51 -22.92 -2.80
N ASN A 74 -20.71 -22.69 -3.84
CA ASN A 74 -19.73 -23.65 -4.35
C ASN A 74 -18.31 -23.43 -3.80
N LEU A 75 -18.12 -22.43 -2.95
CA LEU A 75 -16.82 -22.15 -2.32
C LEU A 75 -16.54 -23.18 -1.22
N LYS A 76 -15.53 -24.02 -1.43
CA LYS A 76 -15.12 -25.07 -0.49
C LYS A 76 -14.09 -24.61 0.56
N ASN A 77 -13.47 -23.44 0.37
CA ASN A 77 -12.37 -22.98 1.21
C ASN A 77 -12.86 -22.00 2.27
N ASN A 78 -12.43 -22.22 3.51
CA ASN A 78 -12.69 -21.30 4.61
C ASN A 78 -11.53 -20.30 4.71
N ILE A 79 -11.75 -19.07 4.24
CA ILE A 79 -10.71 -18.03 4.28
C ILE A 79 -10.41 -17.62 5.72
N LYS A 80 -9.15 -17.73 6.12
CA LYS A 80 -8.66 -17.40 7.47
C LYS A 80 -7.74 -16.18 7.49
N ILE A 81 -7.21 -15.80 6.34
CA ILE A 81 -6.32 -14.65 6.18
C ILE A 81 -6.53 -14.02 4.80
N VAL A 82 -6.53 -12.69 4.76
CA VAL A 82 -6.64 -11.87 3.57
C VAL A 82 -5.41 -11.00 3.48
N PHE A 83 -4.75 -11.03 2.34
CA PHE A 83 -3.69 -10.11 1.97
C PHE A 83 -4.22 -9.19 0.88
N SER A 84 -4.17 -7.88 1.10
CA SER A 84 -4.56 -6.90 0.10
C SER A 84 -3.36 -6.05 -0.24
N ASP A 85 -3.11 -5.88 -1.53
CA ASP A 85 -2.34 -4.72 -1.98
C ASP A 85 -3.06 -3.41 -1.61
N LEU A 86 -2.29 -2.32 -1.61
CA LEU A 86 -2.73 -0.99 -1.22
C LEU A 86 -3.11 -0.12 -2.44
N ASP A 87 -2.12 0.40 -3.17
CA ASP A 87 -2.32 1.35 -4.28
C ASP A 87 -2.89 0.66 -5.51
N GLY A 88 -4.01 1.13 -6.05
CA GLY A 88 -4.63 0.49 -7.21
C GLY A 88 -5.45 -0.77 -6.85
N THR A 89 -5.52 -1.13 -5.56
CA THR A 89 -6.32 -2.26 -5.07
C THR A 89 -7.26 -1.85 -3.92
N LEU A 90 -6.73 -1.51 -2.75
CA LEU A 90 -7.52 -1.03 -1.60
C LEU A 90 -7.81 0.47 -1.70
N LEU A 91 -6.85 1.23 -2.22
CA LEU A 91 -6.97 2.64 -2.50
C LEU A 91 -7.56 2.87 -3.89
N ASN A 92 -8.48 3.82 -3.96
CA ASN A 92 -9.00 4.35 -5.21
C ASN A 92 -7.98 5.29 -5.90
N ASP A 93 -8.35 5.85 -7.05
CA ASP A 93 -7.47 6.71 -7.84
C ASP A 93 -7.14 8.05 -7.15
N ASP A 94 -7.92 8.44 -6.13
CA ASP A 94 -7.63 9.59 -5.26
C ASP A 94 -6.66 9.23 -4.11
N HIS A 95 -6.05 8.03 -4.14
CA HIS A 95 -5.20 7.47 -3.09
C HIS A 95 -5.88 7.40 -1.72
N ARG A 96 -7.18 7.09 -1.69
CA ARG A 96 -7.98 6.94 -0.45
C ARG A 96 -8.62 5.57 -0.37
N ALA A 97 -8.67 5.03 0.84
CA ALA A 97 -9.46 3.84 1.09
C ALA A 97 -10.92 4.24 1.28
N SER A 98 -11.84 3.61 0.56
CA SER A 98 -13.27 3.88 0.76
C SER A 98 -13.72 3.40 2.15
N LYS A 99 -14.75 4.07 2.69
CA LYS A 99 -15.37 3.67 3.96
C LYS A 99 -15.86 2.22 3.90
N LEU A 100 -16.45 1.79 2.78
CA LEU A 100 -16.97 0.44 2.60
C LEU A 100 -15.85 -0.62 2.62
N ASN A 101 -14.71 -0.35 1.99
CA ASN A 101 -13.55 -1.25 2.03
C ASN A 101 -13.04 -1.40 3.48
N ILE A 102 -12.84 -0.29 4.20
CA ILE A 102 -12.33 -0.31 5.57
C ILE A 102 -13.30 -1.01 6.54
N GLU A 103 -14.60 -0.73 6.44
CA GLU A 103 -15.63 -1.41 7.23
C GLU A 103 -15.66 -2.92 6.98
N SER A 104 -15.46 -3.33 5.72
CA SER A 104 -15.44 -4.72 5.33
C SER A 104 -14.23 -5.47 5.90
N LEU A 105 -13.06 -4.84 5.89
CA LEU A 105 -11.87 -5.38 6.55
C LEU A 105 -12.09 -5.52 8.05
N ALA A 106 -12.74 -4.55 8.69
CA ALA A 106 -13.08 -4.62 10.10
C ALA A 106 -14.07 -5.76 10.41
N LYS A 107 -15.10 -5.95 9.57
CA LYS A 107 -16.03 -7.10 9.67
C LYS A 107 -15.30 -8.43 9.52
N ALA A 108 -14.38 -8.54 8.56
CA ALA A 108 -13.56 -9.74 8.37
C ALA A 108 -12.72 -10.02 9.62
N LYS A 109 -12.04 -8.99 10.17
CA LYS A 109 -11.31 -9.09 11.44
C LYS A 109 -12.20 -9.59 12.58
N ASN A 110 -13.40 -9.04 12.74
CA ASN A 110 -14.34 -9.42 13.82
C ASN A 110 -14.84 -10.87 13.68
N LYS A 111 -14.80 -11.45 12.47
CA LYS A 111 -15.06 -12.88 12.25
C LYS A 111 -13.84 -13.77 12.50
N GLY A 112 -12.71 -13.22 12.94
CA GLY A 112 -11.47 -13.95 13.18
C GLY A 112 -10.58 -14.12 11.94
N ILE A 113 -10.94 -13.51 10.81
CA ILE A 113 -10.12 -13.50 9.60
C ILE A 113 -9.00 -12.48 9.78
N LYS A 114 -7.75 -12.90 9.57
CA LYS A 114 -6.61 -11.98 9.64
C LYS A 114 -6.61 -11.08 8.41
N VAL A 115 -6.41 -9.79 8.62
CA VAL A 115 -6.29 -8.80 7.56
C VAL A 115 -4.84 -8.31 7.53
N VAL A 116 -4.22 -8.36 6.36
CA VAL A 116 -2.82 -8.02 6.16
C VAL A 116 -2.69 -7.11 4.94
N ILE A 117 -1.99 -6.00 5.08
CA ILE A 117 -1.61 -5.14 3.96
C ILE A 117 -0.30 -5.67 3.36
N ALA A 118 -0.22 -5.74 2.02
CA ALA A 118 0.95 -6.17 1.28
C ALA A 118 1.34 -5.15 0.21
N SER A 119 2.27 -4.25 0.52
CA SER A 119 2.54 -3.07 -0.31
C SER A 119 4.02 -2.91 -0.67
N GLY A 120 4.27 -2.21 -1.77
CA GLY A 120 5.59 -1.67 -2.12
C GLY A 120 6.02 -0.49 -1.26
N ARG A 121 5.07 0.17 -0.58
CA ARG A 121 5.34 1.26 0.35
C ARG A 121 6.05 0.77 1.61
N PRO A 122 6.87 1.61 2.26
CA PRO A 122 7.25 1.41 3.66
C PRO A 122 6.02 1.58 4.57
N ILE A 123 6.05 0.96 5.76
CA ILE A 123 4.94 1.02 6.72
C ILE A 123 4.58 2.46 7.13
N LEU A 124 5.57 3.36 7.20
CA LEU A 124 5.36 4.75 7.55
C LEU A 124 4.52 5.51 6.50
N SER A 125 4.71 5.21 5.22
CA SER A 125 3.91 5.78 4.13
C SER A 125 2.51 5.17 4.11
N ALA A 126 2.40 3.85 4.25
CA ALA A 126 1.09 3.20 4.41
C ALA A 126 0.31 3.80 5.59
N ASN A 127 0.98 4.09 6.71
CA ASN A 127 0.37 4.76 7.86
C ASN A 127 -0.05 6.21 7.56
N ALA A 128 0.73 6.96 6.79
CA ALA A 128 0.37 8.31 6.39
C ALA A 128 -0.91 8.34 5.53
N VAL A 129 -1.14 7.31 4.70
CA VAL A 129 -2.28 7.26 3.78
C VAL A 129 -3.55 6.66 4.42
N ILE A 130 -3.45 5.54 5.14
CA ILE A 130 -4.63 4.83 5.68
C ILE A 130 -4.65 4.72 7.21
N GLY A 131 -3.61 5.20 7.91
CA GLY A 131 -3.42 4.97 9.34
C GLY A 131 -4.57 5.49 10.21
N GLU A 132 -5.09 6.68 9.89
CA GLU A 132 -6.24 7.23 10.62
C GLU A 132 -7.50 6.39 10.43
N ASP A 133 -7.78 5.97 9.20
CA ASP A 133 -9.00 5.25 8.87
C ASP A 133 -9.00 3.84 9.45
N ILE A 134 -7.91 3.09 9.30
CA ILE A 134 -7.82 1.75 9.90
C ILE A 134 -7.89 1.82 11.44
N LYS A 135 -7.31 2.86 12.07
CA LYS A 135 -7.33 3.02 13.52
C LYS A 135 -8.74 3.27 14.06
N LYS A 136 -9.56 4.07 13.35
CA LYS A 136 -10.98 4.30 13.69
C LYS A 136 -11.79 2.98 13.78
N TYR A 137 -11.40 1.98 12.98
CA TYR A 137 -12.07 0.68 12.91
C TYR A 137 -11.30 -0.45 13.64
N ASN A 138 -10.37 -0.10 14.53
CA ASN A 138 -9.55 -1.05 15.28
C ASN A 138 -8.82 -2.05 14.37
N LEU A 139 -8.39 -1.62 13.18
CA LEU A 139 -7.50 -2.38 12.30
C LEU A 139 -6.04 -1.98 12.58
N SER A 140 -5.09 -2.75 12.04
CA SER A 140 -3.66 -2.58 12.30
C SER A 140 -2.87 -2.77 11.00
N LEU A 141 -1.75 -2.07 10.87
CA LEU A 141 -0.73 -2.32 9.86
C LEU A 141 0.19 -3.49 10.23
N MET A 142 0.07 -4.01 11.44
CA MET A 142 0.81 -5.17 11.90
C MET A 142 -0.17 -6.30 12.26
N PRO A 143 0.00 -7.51 11.71
CA PRO A 143 1.05 -7.93 10.76
C PRO A 143 0.90 -7.25 9.39
N GLY A 144 1.99 -7.15 8.63
CA GLY A 144 2.00 -6.48 7.32
C GLY A 144 3.27 -6.76 6.51
N ILE A 145 3.16 -6.67 5.18
CA ILE A 145 4.23 -6.92 4.21
C ILE A 145 4.53 -5.59 3.50
N TYR A 146 5.77 -5.12 3.57
CA TYR A 146 6.19 -3.80 3.11
C TYR A 146 7.45 -3.85 2.27
N LEU A 147 7.71 -2.79 1.51
CA LEU A 147 8.83 -2.70 0.58
C LEU A 147 8.91 -3.95 -0.32
N ASN A 148 7.77 -4.33 -0.90
CA ASN A 148 7.60 -5.52 -1.76
C ASN A 148 8.04 -6.83 -1.07
N GLY A 149 7.92 -6.92 0.26
CA GLY A 149 8.28 -8.10 1.04
C GLY A 149 9.66 -8.05 1.66
N CYS A 150 10.49 -7.03 1.38
CA CYS A 150 11.80 -6.87 2.03
C CYS A 150 11.67 -6.77 3.55
N ILE A 151 10.53 -6.25 4.04
CA ILE A 151 10.18 -6.25 5.45
C ILE A 151 8.80 -6.89 5.63
N THR A 152 8.70 -7.89 6.49
CA THR A 152 7.42 -8.48 6.90
C THR A 152 7.31 -8.48 8.42
N TYR A 153 6.29 -7.80 8.96
CA TYR A 153 6.05 -7.66 10.38
C TYR A 153 5.08 -8.71 10.93
N GLU A 154 5.40 -9.21 12.12
CA GLU A 154 4.50 -9.93 13.03
C GLU A 154 3.51 -8.98 13.71
N PRO A 155 2.43 -9.49 14.33
CA PRO A 155 1.48 -8.65 15.08
C PRO A 155 2.09 -7.80 16.20
N ASN A 156 3.20 -8.26 16.80
CA ASN A 156 3.90 -7.57 17.89
C ASN A 156 4.94 -6.54 17.39
N GLY A 157 5.08 -6.37 16.07
CA GLY A 157 6.10 -5.51 15.45
C GLY A 157 7.47 -6.15 15.25
N GLY A 158 7.66 -7.41 15.65
CA GLY A 158 8.83 -8.20 15.25
C GLY A 158 8.90 -8.38 13.74
N ARG A 159 10.10 -8.53 13.17
CA ARG A 159 10.29 -8.75 11.73
C ARG A 159 10.54 -10.22 11.45
N ILE A 160 9.64 -10.86 10.70
CA ILE A 160 9.82 -12.25 10.20
C ILE A 160 10.76 -12.24 8.99
N ILE A 161 10.61 -11.24 8.13
CA ILE A 161 11.50 -10.98 7.00
C ILE A 161 12.11 -9.61 7.22
N ASP A 162 13.44 -9.56 7.13
CA ASP A 162 14.27 -8.38 7.33
C ASP A 162 15.43 -8.40 6.33
N ASN A 163 15.14 -8.16 5.05
CA ASN A 163 16.07 -8.36 3.95
C ASN A 163 16.56 -7.03 3.34
N TYR A 164 17.66 -6.51 3.87
CA TYR A 164 18.35 -5.34 3.33
C TYR A 164 19.40 -5.73 2.28
N ILE A 165 19.70 -4.81 1.38
CA ILE A 165 20.73 -4.95 0.35
C ILE A 165 22.10 -4.99 1.03
N ASN A 166 22.96 -5.91 0.59
CA ASN A 166 24.31 -6.04 1.14
C ASN A 166 25.13 -4.74 0.94
N ASP A 167 25.89 -4.34 1.97
CA ASP A 167 26.67 -3.10 2.02
C ASP A 167 27.62 -2.90 0.82
N LYS A 168 28.24 -3.98 0.32
CA LYS A 168 29.10 -3.91 -0.87
C LYS A 168 28.29 -3.53 -2.10
N LEU A 169 27.11 -4.11 -2.28
CA LEU A 169 26.23 -3.78 -3.41
C LEU A 169 25.67 -2.35 -3.27
N ILE A 170 25.35 -1.90 -2.06
CA ILE A 170 24.98 -0.50 -1.82
C ILE A 170 26.10 0.44 -2.27
N MET A 171 27.35 0.16 -1.91
CA MET A 171 28.47 1.00 -2.30
C MET A 171 28.79 0.91 -3.80
N ASP A 172 28.62 -0.26 -4.42
CA ASP A 172 28.77 -0.42 -5.86
C ASP A 172 27.71 0.43 -6.62
N ILE A 173 26.45 0.42 -6.15
CA ILE A 173 25.38 1.25 -6.72
C ILE A 173 25.70 2.73 -6.49
N TYR A 174 26.02 3.13 -5.27
CA TYR A 174 26.36 4.52 -4.94
C TYR A 174 27.49 5.07 -5.83
N ASN A 175 28.61 4.33 -5.95
CA ASN A 175 29.75 4.77 -6.76
C ASN A 175 29.39 4.87 -8.23
N PHE A 176 28.69 3.87 -8.77
CA PHE A 176 28.21 3.89 -10.15
C PHE A 176 27.27 5.08 -10.41
N SER A 177 26.34 5.35 -9.49
CA SER A 177 25.42 6.48 -9.58
C SER A 177 26.14 7.82 -9.47
N LYS A 178 27.18 7.91 -8.65
CA LYS A 178 28.02 9.11 -8.53
C LYS A 178 28.80 9.38 -9.81
N GLU A 179 29.45 8.36 -10.38
CA GLU A 179 30.19 8.44 -11.65
C GLU A 179 29.29 8.89 -12.82
N ASN A 180 28.02 8.51 -12.79
CA ASN A 180 27.04 8.83 -13.83
C ASN A 180 26.11 10.01 -13.49
N ASN A 181 26.38 10.75 -12.40
CA ASN A 181 25.59 11.92 -11.95
C ASN A 181 24.10 11.65 -11.62
N PHE A 182 23.79 10.45 -11.14
CA PHE A 182 22.43 10.06 -10.72
C PHE A 182 22.24 10.02 -9.20
N VAL A 183 23.31 10.11 -8.40
CA VAL A 183 23.24 9.93 -6.94
C VAL A 183 22.32 10.95 -6.24
N ASN A 184 22.21 12.17 -6.77
CA ASN A 184 21.33 13.21 -6.22
C ASN A 184 19.85 13.02 -6.63
N LEU A 185 19.56 12.08 -7.54
CA LEU A 185 18.19 11.71 -7.93
C LEU A 185 17.66 10.50 -7.17
N MET A 186 18.40 10.03 -6.16
CA MET A 186 18.11 8.78 -5.47
C MET A 186 17.49 8.97 -4.09
N VAL A 187 16.47 8.17 -3.78
CA VAL A 187 15.92 7.98 -2.44
C VAL A 187 16.33 6.61 -1.93
N TRP A 188 16.98 6.57 -0.76
CA TRP A 188 17.49 5.37 -0.12
C TRP A 188 16.57 4.99 1.05
N TYR A 189 16.00 3.80 1.02
CA TYR A 189 15.02 3.32 1.99
C TYR A 189 15.68 2.52 3.11
N ASP A 190 15.63 3.07 4.31
CA ASP A 190 15.92 2.37 5.56
C ASP A 190 14.62 1.81 6.15
N PHE A 191 14.76 1.11 7.27
CA PHE A 191 13.68 0.52 8.05
C PHE A 191 12.62 1.55 8.48
N GLU A 192 13.06 2.72 8.96
CA GLU A 192 12.20 3.75 9.56
C GLU A 192 12.21 5.09 8.82
N LYS A 193 13.14 5.26 7.88
CA LYS A 193 13.41 6.55 7.25
C LYS A 193 13.73 6.37 5.78
N THR A 194 13.61 7.47 5.06
CA THR A 194 14.16 7.58 3.71
C THR A 194 15.23 8.66 3.71
N TYR A 195 16.20 8.53 2.81
CA TYR A 195 17.33 9.45 2.73
C TYR A 195 17.59 9.87 1.29
N THR A 196 18.14 11.08 1.11
CA THR A 196 18.64 11.58 -0.18
C THR A 196 19.96 12.33 0.05
N PHE A 197 20.74 12.55 -1.02
CA PHE A 197 21.92 13.41 -0.97
C PHE A 197 21.60 14.88 -1.21
N GLU A 198 20.52 15.15 -1.93
CA GLU A 198 20.09 16.50 -2.26
C GLU A 198 18.58 16.56 -2.44
N MET A 199 18.00 17.72 -2.16
CA MET A 199 16.64 18.02 -2.52
C MET A 199 16.57 18.70 -3.88
N ASN A 200 15.71 18.18 -4.76
CA ASN A 200 15.44 18.73 -6.09
C ASN A 200 13.99 18.44 -6.51
N GLU A 201 13.59 18.98 -7.66
CA GLU A 201 12.23 18.87 -8.20
C GLU A 201 11.74 17.42 -8.35
N TYR A 202 12.62 16.48 -8.73
CA TYR A 202 12.27 15.07 -8.90
C TYR A 202 11.96 14.39 -7.57
N ILE A 203 12.76 14.69 -6.54
CA ILE A 203 12.53 14.20 -5.19
C ILE A 203 11.27 14.85 -4.61
N ASP A 204 11.05 16.15 -4.81
CA ASP A 204 9.86 16.84 -4.31
C ASP A 204 8.55 16.32 -4.93
N GLU A 205 8.52 16.01 -6.23
CA GLU A 205 7.36 15.33 -6.84
C GLU A 205 7.10 13.98 -6.16
N TYR A 206 8.16 13.22 -5.90
CA TYR A 206 8.06 11.92 -5.26
C TYR A 206 7.54 12.01 -3.82
N LYS A 207 7.95 13.03 -3.04
CA LYS A 207 7.44 13.26 -1.69
C LYS A 207 5.93 13.46 -1.68
N ALA A 208 5.39 14.20 -2.65
CA ALA A 208 3.96 14.46 -2.75
C ALA A 208 3.17 13.16 -2.97
N LEU A 209 3.75 12.20 -3.71
CA LEU A 209 3.15 10.90 -3.99
C LEU A 209 3.24 9.92 -2.81
N GLU A 210 4.39 9.85 -2.15
CA GLU A 210 4.61 8.90 -1.05
C GLU A 210 4.17 9.41 0.32
N CYS A 211 3.95 10.72 0.46
CA CYS A 211 3.77 11.40 1.74
C CYS A 211 4.95 11.16 2.71
N ILE A 212 6.18 11.07 2.17
CA ILE A 212 7.42 10.92 2.95
C ILE A 212 8.40 12.03 2.56
N THR A 213 9.03 12.65 3.55
CA THR A 213 10.15 13.57 3.33
C THR A 213 11.46 12.86 3.68
N PRO A 214 12.35 12.58 2.71
CA PRO A 214 13.66 12.02 3.00
C PRO A 214 14.56 13.01 3.75
N ASP A 215 15.33 12.47 4.70
CA ASP A 215 16.40 13.21 5.39
C ASP A 215 17.61 13.35 4.46
N ILE A 216 18.26 14.52 4.44
CA ILE A 216 19.51 14.71 3.67
C ILE A 216 20.67 14.06 4.43
N ILE A 217 21.47 13.25 3.74
CA ILE A 217 22.61 12.53 4.31
C ILE A 217 23.88 12.68 3.47
N ASP A 218 25.01 12.31 4.07
CA ASP A 218 26.30 12.17 3.40
C ASP A 218 26.68 10.69 3.15
N GLU A 219 27.85 10.49 2.53
CA GLU A 219 28.34 9.16 2.17
C GLU A 219 28.67 8.32 3.41
N GLU A 220 29.15 8.94 4.49
CA GLU A 220 29.47 8.25 5.74
C GLU A 220 28.21 7.72 6.41
N ARG A 221 27.15 8.53 6.45
CA ARG A 221 25.85 8.10 6.95
C ARG A 221 25.27 6.97 6.10
N LEU A 222 25.36 7.04 4.78
CA LEU A 222 24.89 5.96 3.89
C LEU A 222 25.61 4.63 4.19
N LYS A 223 26.94 4.63 4.32
CA LYS A 223 27.75 3.44 4.64
C LYS A 223 27.35 2.73 5.92
N ASN A 224 26.79 3.47 6.87
CA ASN A 224 26.38 2.95 8.18
C ASN A 224 24.86 2.71 8.28
N THR A 225 24.14 2.75 7.16
CA THR A 225 22.69 2.60 7.09
C THR A 225 22.32 1.32 6.35
N LYS A 226 21.40 0.53 6.90
CA LYS A 226 20.85 -0.64 6.21
C LYS A 226 19.78 -0.19 5.23
N ILE A 227 20.05 -0.39 3.94
CA ILE A 227 19.14 0.02 2.87
C ILE A 227 18.42 -1.19 2.31
N TYR A 228 17.10 -1.12 2.24
CA TYR A 228 16.21 -2.19 1.74
C TYR A 228 15.82 -1.99 0.28
N LYS A 229 15.73 -0.73 -0.13
CA LYS A 229 15.31 -0.32 -1.48
C LYS A 229 16.00 0.98 -1.84
N ILE A 230 16.28 1.15 -3.13
CA ILE A 230 16.75 2.40 -3.71
C ILE A 230 15.75 2.77 -4.80
N LEU A 231 15.35 4.03 -4.84
CA LEU A 231 14.49 4.55 -5.88
C LEU A 231 15.20 5.69 -6.60
N ILE A 232 15.19 5.68 -7.93
CA ILE A 232 15.75 6.75 -8.77
C ILE A 232 14.58 7.53 -9.36
N CYS A 233 14.50 8.83 -9.06
CA CYS A 233 13.49 9.74 -9.59
C CYS A 233 13.98 10.38 -10.89
N LEU A 234 13.29 10.11 -11.99
CA LEU A 234 13.70 10.51 -13.33
C LEU A 234 12.60 11.32 -14.05
N ASN A 235 12.86 11.73 -15.28
CA ASN A 235 11.85 12.21 -16.23
C ASN A 235 11.66 11.19 -17.37
N GLU A 236 10.69 11.45 -18.25
CA GLU A 236 10.40 10.55 -19.38
C GLU A 236 11.58 10.45 -20.36
N GLN A 237 12.39 11.50 -20.49
CA GLN A 237 13.47 11.56 -21.47
C GLN A 237 14.64 10.65 -21.10
N ASN A 238 14.94 10.49 -19.81
CA ASN A 238 16.05 9.69 -19.33
C ASN A 238 15.64 8.31 -18.77
N LEU A 239 14.35 8.06 -18.51
CA LEU A 239 13.87 6.79 -17.94
C LEU A 239 14.41 5.55 -18.67
N SER A 240 14.19 5.43 -19.98
CA SER A 240 14.54 4.22 -20.73
C SER A 240 16.04 3.97 -20.80
N SER A 241 16.85 5.01 -20.95
CA SER A 241 18.31 4.89 -21.03
C SER A 241 18.90 4.54 -19.67
N VAL A 242 18.44 5.19 -18.60
CA VAL A 242 18.90 4.92 -17.23
C VAL A 242 18.44 3.53 -16.79
N LEU A 243 17.19 3.13 -17.05
CA LEU A 243 16.70 1.79 -16.74
C LEU A 243 17.56 0.71 -17.38
N LYS A 244 17.85 0.84 -18.68
CA LYS A 244 18.73 -0.08 -19.38
C LYS A 244 20.13 -0.11 -18.73
N MET A 245 20.69 1.06 -18.42
CA MET A 245 22.03 1.16 -17.85
C MET A 245 22.14 0.47 -16.48
N TYR A 246 21.17 0.68 -15.58
CA TYR A 246 21.16 0.00 -14.27
C TYR A 246 20.84 -1.49 -14.41
N HIS A 247 19.95 -1.86 -15.33
CA HIS A 247 19.64 -3.25 -15.61
C HIS A 247 20.89 -4.01 -16.10
N ASP A 248 21.60 -3.48 -17.10
CA ASP A 248 22.83 -4.08 -17.64
C ASP A 248 23.93 -4.21 -16.58
N LYS A 249 23.96 -3.31 -15.58
CA LYS A 249 25.00 -3.27 -14.55
C LYS A 249 24.71 -4.11 -13.30
N PHE A 250 23.43 -4.26 -12.92
CA PHE A 250 23.05 -4.80 -11.61
C PHE A 250 21.99 -5.90 -11.63
N SER A 251 21.39 -6.25 -12.77
CA SER A 251 20.33 -7.27 -12.83
C SER A 251 20.78 -8.68 -12.39
N ASP A 252 22.09 -8.93 -12.33
CA ASP A 252 22.68 -10.17 -11.80
C ASP A 252 22.70 -10.22 -10.26
N ARG A 253 22.58 -9.07 -9.58
CA ARG A 253 22.73 -8.92 -8.12
C ARG A 253 21.55 -8.23 -7.43
N ALA A 254 20.69 -7.54 -8.18
CA ALA A 254 19.51 -6.84 -7.69
C ALA A 254 18.37 -6.93 -8.70
N SER A 255 17.13 -6.86 -8.19
CA SER A 255 16.00 -6.48 -9.04
C SER A 255 16.16 -5.05 -9.48
N VAL A 256 15.98 -4.78 -10.76
CA VAL A 256 15.96 -3.43 -11.34
C VAL A 256 14.70 -3.30 -12.18
N ILE A 257 13.71 -2.57 -11.67
CA ILE A 257 12.38 -2.48 -12.29
C ILE A 257 11.91 -1.03 -12.36
N ASN A 258 10.96 -0.75 -13.25
CA ASN A 258 10.23 0.52 -13.31
C ASN A 258 8.76 0.23 -13.02
N PRO A 259 8.31 0.29 -11.75
CA PRO A 259 6.96 -0.13 -11.39
C PRO A 259 5.92 0.96 -11.65
N PHE A 260 6.32 2.23 -11.67
CA PHE A 260 5.40 3.36 -11.82
C PHE A 260 6.10 4.61 -12.34
N LYS A 261 5.42 5.37 -13.21
CA LYS A 261 5.89 6.63 -13.81
C LYS A 261 7.37 6.55 -14.22
N THR A 262 8.16 7.53 -13.81
CA THR A 262 9.58 7.69 -14.10
C THR A 262 10.43 7.28 -12.90
N TYR A 263 9.99 6.27 -12.15
CA TYR A 263 10.72 5.75 -10.98
C TYR A 263 11.36 4.39 -11.29
N ILE A 264 12.66 4.27 -11.05
CA ILE A 264 13.35 2.97 -11.10
C ILE A 264 13.56 2.50 -9.66
N GLU A 265 13.20 1.26 -9.37
CA GLU A 265 13.44 0.63 -8.08
C GLU A 265 14.55 -0.42 -8.17
N LEU A 266 15.44 -0.39 -7.17
CA LEU A 266 16.43 -1.41 -6.93
C LEU A 266 16.23 -2.02 -5.54
N PHE A 267 16.17 -3.35 -5.47
CA PHE A 267 16.04 -4.11 -4.24
C PHE A 267 16.57 -5.55 -4.43
N ASN A 268 16.62 -6.34 -3.36
CA ASN A 268 17.11 -7.72 -3.45
C ASN A 268 16.23 -8.59 -4.35
N SER A 269 16.85 -9.32 -5.29
CA SER A 269 16.16 -10.12 -6.32
C SER A 269 15.38 -11.33 -5.81
N ASN A 270 15.72 -11.82 -4.62
CA ASN A 270 15.14 -13.04 -4.07
C ASN A 270 13.89 -12.81 -3.19
N ILE A 271 13.34 -11.60 -3.15
CA ILE A 271 12.19 -11.27 -2.30
C ILE A 271 11.08 -10.61 -3.11
N ASN A 272 9.85 -11.02 -2.81
CA ASN A 272 8.61 -10.45 -3.31
C ASN A 272 7.52 -10.54 -2.22
N LYS A 273 6.34 -9.98 -2.49
CA LYS A 273 5.21 -10.00 -1.54
C LYS A 273 4.78 -11.41 -1.15
N PHE A 274 4.92 -12.40 -2.05
CA PHE A 274 4.54 -13.78 -1.78
C PHE A 274 5.42 -14.46 -0.72
N GLU A 275 6.71 -14.09 -0.63
CA GLU A 275 7.55 -14.55 0.48
C GLU A 275 6.99 -14.11 1.84
N GLY A 276 6.49 -12.87 1.93
CA GLY A 276 5.78 -12.35 3.11
C GLY A 276 4.47 -13.10 3.38
N VAL A 277 3.68 -13.41 2.33
CA VAL A 277 2.45 -14.21 2.45
C VAL A 277 2.75 -15.58 3.05
N LYS A 278 3.77 -16.29 2.53
CA LYS A 278 4.21 -17.59 3.04
C LYS A 278 4.69 -17.49 4.49
N ALA A 279 5.50 -16.49 4.81
CA ALA A 279 6.02 -16.28 6.15
C ALA A 279 4.91 -16.05 7.19
N LEU A 280 3.93 -15.20 6.88
CA LEU A 280 2.80 -14.92 7.76
C LEU A 280 1.83 -16.10 7.87
N CYS A 281 1.53 -16.78 6.77
CA CYS A 281 0.72 -18.00 6.80
C CYS A 281 1.36 -19.06 7.71
N LYS A 282 2.68 -19.28 7.59
CA LYS A 282 3.44 -20.18 8.46
C LYS A 282 3.39 -19.73 9.92
N HIS A 283 3.63 -18.45 10.21
CA HIS A 283 3.60 -17.89 11.56
C HIS A 283 2.24 -18.12 12.24
N PHE A 284 1.13 -18.01 11.50
CA PHE A 284 -0.21 -18.24 12.05
C PHE A 284 -0.70 -19.70 11.97
N GLY A 285 0.08 -20.63 11.41
CA GLY A 285 -0.36 -21.99 11.16
C GLY A 285 -1.53 -22.10 10.17
N ILE A 286 -1.61 -21.17 9.21
CA ILE A 286 -2.65 -21.11 8.19
C ILE A 286 -2.12 -21.70 6.87
N SER A 287 -2.91 -22.58 6.24
CA SER A 287 -2.57 -23.11 4.92
C SER A 287 -2.74 -22.04 3.85
N LEU A 288 -1.86 -22.01 2.84
CA LEU A 288 -2.02 -21.13 1.66
C LEU A 288 -3.35 -21.36 0.91
N ASN A 289 -3.98 -22.54 1.07
CA ASN A 289 -5.31 -22.81 0.52
C ASN A 289 -6.43 -22.03 1.24
N ASP A 290 -6.19 -21.63 2.49
CA ASP A 290 -7.10 -20.83 3.33
C ASP A 290 -6.76 -19.33 3.28
N ALA A 291 -5.79 -18.94 2.43
CA ALA A 291 -5.41 -17.55 2.19
C ALA A 291 -6.14 -16.97 0.97
N LEU A 292 -6.55 -15.72 1.08
CA LEU A 292 -7.05 -14.90 -0.01
C LEU A 292 -6.06 -13.77 -0.29
N VAL A 293 -5.77 -13.51 -1.56
CA VAL A 293 -4.91 -12.39 -1.98
C VAL A 293 -5.64 -11.50 -2.99
N ILE A 294 -5.42 -10.20 -2.92
CA ILE A 294 -5.96 -9.20 -3.85
C ILE A 294 -4.83 -8.29 -4.32
N GLY A 295 -4.74 -8.02 -5.62
CA GLY A 295 -3.72 -7.13 -6.19
C GLY A 295 -4.04 -6.65 -7.61
N ASP A 296 -3.20 -5.76 -8.13
CA ASP A 296 -3.36 -5.16 -9.46
C ASP A 296 -2.04 -4.99 -10.23
N GLY A 297 -0.91 -4.96 -9.53
CA GLY A 297 0.40 -4.63 -10.09
C GLY A 297 1.29 -5.84 -10.41
N ASP A 298 2.39 -5.60 -11.15
CA ASP A 298 3.40 -6.62 -11.44
C ASP A 298 4.04 -7.20 -10.17
N ASN A 299 4.18 -6.41 -9.12
CA ASN A 299 4.69 -6.84 -7.80
C ASN A 299 3.72 -7.72 -7.00
N ASP A 300 2.50 -7.95 -7.50
CA ASP A 300 1.51 -8.85 -6.92
C ASP A 300 1.48 -10.23 -7.60
N MET A 301 2.16 -10.35 -8.75
CA MET A 301 2.08 -11.51 -9.62
C MET A 301 2.35 -12.83 -8.89
N GLU A 302 3.42 -12.91 -8.10
CA GLU A 302 3.80 -14.13 -7.39
C GLU A 302 2.78 -14.51 -6.32
N MET A 303 2.18 -13.53 -5.61
CA MET A 303 1.18 -13.86 -4.60
C MET A 303 -0.15 -14.27 -5.23
N LEU A 304 -0.54 -13.64 -6.34
CA LEU A 304 -1.72 -13.99 -7.13
C LEU A 304 -1.63 -15.42 -7.70
N GLN A 305 -0.45 -15.83 -8.16
CA GLN A 305 -0.21 -17.19 -8.64
C GLN A 305 -0.08 -18.21 -7.49
N GLY A 306 0.39 -17.76 -6.33
CA GLY A 306 0.81 -18.60 -5.22
C GLY A 306 -0.30 -19.15 -4.32
N VAL A 307 -1.54 -18.67 -4.45
CA VAL A 307 -2.68 -19.13 -3.65
C VAL A 307 -3.90 -19.49 -4.50
N LYS A 308 -4.79 -20.32 -3.96
CA LYS A 308 -6.00 -20.77 -4.68
C LYS A 308 -7.06 -19.68 -4.84
N THR A 309 -7.17 -18.80 -3.85
CA THR A 309 -8.17 -17.72 -3.84
C THR A 309 -7.46 -16.40 -4.10
N SER A 310 -7.13 -16.15 -5.36
CA SER A 310 -6.48 -14.91 -5.79
C SER A 310 -7.38 -14.10 -6.70
N ILE A 311 -7.43 -12.80 -6.46
CA ILE A 311 -8.30 -11.89 -7.18
C ILE A 311 -7.46 -10.72 -7.73
N ALA A 312 -7.49 -10.52 -9.04
CA ALA A 312 -7.04 -9.27 -9.64
C ALA A 312 -8.23 -8.31 -9.75
N VAL A 313 -8.04 -7.04 -9.43
CA VAL A 313 -9.08 -6.01 -9.60
C VAL A 313 -9.27 -5.61 -11.07
N GLN A 314 -10.42 -5.00 -11.39
CA GLN A 314 -10.79 -4.71 -12.78
C GLN A 314 -9.86 -3.70 -13.47
N ASN A 315 -9.22 -2.80 -12.73
CA ASN A 315 -8.22 -1.86 -13.26
C ASN A 315 -6.85 -2.51 -13.53
N ALA A 316 -6.61 -3.74 -13.05
CA ALA A 316 -5.34 -4.44 -13.26
C ALA A 316 -5.06 -4.72 -14.74
N GLY A 317 -3.78 -4.76 -15.10
CA GLY A 317 -3.33 -5.15 -16.44
C GLY A 317 -3.76 -6.58 -16.81
N SER A 318 -3.91 -6.87 -18.10
CA SER A 318 -4.34 -8.20 -18.60
C SER A 318 -3.46 -9.33 -18.08
N LYS A 319 -2.14 -9.16 -18.13
CA LYS A 319 -1.15 -10.10 -17.59
C LYS A 319 -1.40 -10.43 -16.11
N ILE A 320 -1.79 -9.43 -15.31
CA ILE A 320 -2.04 -9.62 -13.87
C ILE A 320 -3.36 -10.35 -13.64
N LYS A 321 -4.40 -10.01 -14.40
CA LYS A 321 -5.68 -10.74 -14.38
C LYS A 321 -5.52 -12.21 -14.75
N GLU A 322 -4.63 -12.53 -15.69
CA GLU A 322 -4.31 -13.91 -16.06
C GLU A 322 -3.62 -14.69 -14.93
N CYS A 323 -2.87 -14.01 -14.07
CA CYS A 323 -2.19 -14.60 -12.92
C CYS A 323 -3.14 -14.95 -11.77
N ALA A 324 -4.22 -14.17 -11.60
CA ALA A 324 -5.24 -14.40 -10.58
C ALA A 324 -6.22 -15.52 -10.97
N LYS A 325 -6.88 -16.12 -9.98
CA LYS A 325 -7.94 -17.12 -10.22
C LYS A 325 -9.27 -16.49 -10.58
N TYR A 326 -9.52 -15.28 -10.09
CA TYR A 326 -10.74 -14.52 -10.27
C TYR A 326 -10.41 -13.07 -10.63
N VAL A 327 -11.39 -12.38 -11.22
CA VAL A 327 -11.35 -10.94 -11.46
C VAL A 327 -12.47 -10.29 -10.65
N GLY A 328 -12.12 -9.29 -9.84
CA GLY A 328 -13.05 -8.51 -9.02
C GLY A 328 -13.37 -7.15 -9.64
N PRO A 329 -14.16 -6.31 -8.95
CA PRO A 329 -14.45 -4.93 -9.36
C PRO A 329 -13.19 -4.06 -9.42
N SER A 330 -13.31 -2.83 -9.92
CA SER A 330 -12.21 -1.87 -9.89
C SER A 330 -11.93 -1.41 -8.46
N ASN A 331 -10.72 -0.97 -8.19
CA ASN A 331 -10.36 -0.23 -6.97
C ASN A 331 -11.32 0.94 -6.65
N ASN A 332 -11.82 1.64 -7.68
CA ASN A 332 -12.82 2.71 -7.55
C ASN A 332 -14.23 2.22 -7.20
N ASP A 333 -14.48 0.92 -7.32
CA ASP A 333 -15.78 0.27 -7.14
C ASP A 333 -15.79 -0.63 -5.90
N ASP A 334 -15.11 -0.21 -4.82
CA ASP A 334 -15.08 -0.92 -3.54
C ASP A 334 -14.67 -2.41 -3.67
N ALA A 335 -13.67 -2.70 -4.51
CA ALA A 335 -13.29 -4.06 -4.86
C ALA A 335 -13.11 -4.98 -3.64
N VAL A 336 -12.40 -4.50 -2.61
CA VAL A 336 -12.12 -5.27 -1.40
C VAL A 336 -13.42 -5.62 -0.65
N HIS A 337 -14.39 -4.70 -0.57
CA HIS A 337 -15.72 -4.98 -0.01
C HIS A 337 -16.40 -6.15 -0.73
N HIS A 338 -16.54 -6.06 -2.06
CA HIS A 338 -17.25 -7.07 -2.85
C HIS A 338 -16.56 -8.44 -2.83
N ILE A 339 -15.22 -8.45 -2.84
CA ILE A 339 -14.42 -9.66 -2.73
C ILE A 339 -14.65 -10.32 -1.37
N LEU A 340 -14.56 -9.57 -0.28
CA LEU A 340 -14.79 -10.10 1.06
C LEU A 340 -16.24 -10.57 1.26
N ARG A 341 -17.25 -9.85 0.74
CA ARG A 341 -18.65 -10.34 0.73
C ARG A 341 -18.79 -11.68 0.00
N THR A 342 -17.96 -11.93 -1.00
CA THR A 342 -18.01 -13.14 -1.82
C THR A 342 -17.36 -14.33 -1.12
N PHE A 343 -16.14 -14.16 -0.60
CA PHE A 343 -15.36 -15.28 -0.05
C PHE A 343 -15.38 -15.40 1.47
N CYS A 344 -15.80 -14.36 2.19
CA CYS A 344 -15.79 -14.31 3.66
C CYS A 344 -17.21 -14.14 4.27
N GLY A 345 -18.23 -13.98 3.42
CA GLY A 345 -19.63 -13.86 3.82
C GLY A 345 -19.94 -12.68 4.76
N ILE A 346 -19.16 -11.60 4.67
CA ILE A 346 -19.30 -10.39 5.50
C ILE A 346 -20.41 -9.42 5.04
#